data_AF-A0A565C9P9-F1
#
_entry.id   AF-A0A565C9P9-F1
#
_cell.length_a   1.000
_cell.length_b   1.000
_cell.length_c   1.000
_cell.angle_alpha   90.00
_cell.angle_beta   90.00
_cell.angle_gamma   90.00
#
_symmetry.space_group_name_H-M   'P 1'
#
loop_
_entity.id
_entity.type
_entity.pdbx_description
1 polymer ?
#
loop_
_entity_poly.entity_id
_entity_poly.type
_entity_poly.pdbx_seq_one_letter_code
_entity_poly.pdbx_strand_id
1 'polypeptide(L)'
;MSFFENLAASVSSFANDAAKTIVKEVVDPTVSFANDAAKTVVREVVDPTVSFANDSARTVVQEVLNPTVSFIDSQIQRPRDVIEQQQILDNLQELNGSNFPGHDYHTPDRKNWMAHLSVDKLTFNKIVWPGTHDSATNGIGDPLFTRWLGECQTLSIFDQLVLGTRVLDIRVQEDRRVCHGPLMSYNVDVVLNDVIRFMSETQSEIIILEIRTEYGKKDPPDFEAYLIDKLGQFLIHQDDNLFNKPISEILPKRVICIWKPSKSPKPYRGGPLWNSDYLKDNWIDTDLPWTKFESNMNHLTKQPPISSRRYFYRVENTVTPRADNPVVFVKPVTDRIRKHARLFISQCISYGCADKLQIFSTDFIDGDFVDACVGLTHAKIDGKA
;
A
#
# COMPACT_ATOMS: atom_id res chain seq x y z
N MET A 1 -49.86 63.55 -85.49
CA MET A 1 -48.76 62.75 -84.90
C MET A 1 -48.71 62.79 -83.37
N SER A 2 -49.23 63.80 -82.68
CA SER A 2 -49.08 63.92 -81.20
C SER A 2 -49.92 62.97 -80.33
N PHE A 3 -50.96 62.33 -80.86
CA PHE A 3 -51.80 61.41 -80.06
C PHE A 3 -51.11 60.06 -79.81
N PHE A 4 -50.46 59.50 -80.83
CA PHE A 4 -49.81 58.18 -80.72
C PHE A 4 -48.50 58.22 -79.91
N GLU A 5 -47.74 59.32 -79.96
CA GLU A 5 -46.55 59.50 -79.13
C GLU A 5 -46.90 59.68 -77.64
N ASN A 6 -47.94 60.45 -77.32
CA ASN A 6 -48.43 60.60 -75.94
C ASN A 6 -49.02 59.30 -75.40
N LEU A 7 -49.70 58.51 -76.25
CA LEU A 7 -50.22 57.20 -75.86
C LEU A 7 -49.07 56.21 -75.59
N ALA A 8 -48.05 56.17 -76.45
CA ALA A 8 -46.88 55.31 -76.26
C ALA A 8 -46.07 55.69 -75.00
N ALA A 9 -45.89 56.99 -74.75
CA ALA A 9 -45.23 57.49 -73.54
C ALA A 9 -46.05 57.16 -72.27
N SER A 10 -47.37 57.28 -72.32
CA SER A 10 -48.27 56.94 -71.20
C SER A 10 -48.28 55.43 -70.90
N VAL A 11 -48.33 54.60 -71.95
CA VAL A 11 -48.24 53.13 -71.81
C VAL A 11 -46.87 52.70 -71.27
N SER A 12 -45.79 53.34 -71.72
CA SER A 12 -44.43 53.08 -71.21
C SER A 12 -44.27 53.53 -69.75
N SER A 13 -44.84 54.69 -69.37
CA SER A 13 -44.88 55.15 -67.97
C SER A 13 -45.67 54.17 -67.10
N PHE A 14 -46.86 53.77 -67.54
CA PHE A 14 -47.69 52.80 -66.83
C PHE A 14 -47.00 51.44 -66.67
N ALA A 15 -46.33 50.94 -67.71
CA ALA A 15 -45.56 49.70 -67.64
C ALA A 15 -44.36 49.81 -66.67
N ASN A 16 -43.67 50.94 -66.66
CA ASN A 16 -42.58 51.20 -65.71
C ASN A 16 -43.08 51.33 -64.27
N ASP A 17 -44.20 52.00 -64.05
CA ASP A 17 -44.79 52.15 -62.72
C ASP A 17 -45.36 50.82 -62.21
N ALA A 18 -45.96 50.01 -63.09
CA ALA A 18 -46.38 48.65 -62.78
C ALA A 18 -45.17 47.75 -62.46
N ALA A 19 -44.08 47.83 -63.23
CA ALA A 19 -42.85 47.08 -62.95
C ALA A 19 -42.21 47.48 -61.61
N LYS A 20 -42.14 48.79 -61.30
CA LYS A 20 -41.66 49.28 -60.00
C LYS A 20 -42.56 48.83 -58.85
N THR A 21 -43.87 48.79 -59.07
CA THR A 21 -44.83 48.31 -58.06
C THR A 21 -44.67 46.81 -57.83
N ILE A 22 -44.52 46.00 -58.88
CA ILE A 22 -44.24 44.57 -58.75
C ILE A 22 -42.92 44.31 -58.03
N VAL A 23 -41.86 45.07 -58.35
CA VAL A 23 -40.57 44.96 -57.64
C VAL A 23 -40.75 45.28 -56.15
N LYS A 24 -41.39 46.41 -55.84
CA LYS A 24 -41.53 46.90 -54.46
C LYS A 24 -42.51 46.07 -53.62
N GLU A 25 -43.61 45.61 -54.18
CA GLU A 25 -44.69 44.94 -53.45
C GLU A 25 -44.59 43.42 -53.49
N VAL A 26 -43.89 42.84 -54.47
CA VAL A 26 -43.79 41.38 -54.64
C VAL A 26 -42.36 40.90 -54.54
N VAL A 27 -41.42 41.46 -55.32
CA VAL A 27 -40.04 40.94 -55.39
C VAL A 27 -39.27 41.23 -54.10
N ASP A 28 -39.21 42.49 -53.67
CA ASP A 28 -38.45 42.90 -52.49
C ASP A 28 -38.93 42.21 -51.20
N PRO A 29 -40.25 42.08 -50.92
CA PRO A 29 -40.73 41.35 -49.74
C PRO A 29 -40.45 39.85 -49.83
N THR A 30 -40.52 39.25 -51.02
CA THR A 30 -40.20 37.81 -51.21
C THR A 30 -38.73 37.53 -50.97
N VAL A 31 -37.84 38.40 -51.45
CA VAL A 31 -36.40 38.31 -51.20
C VAL A 31 -36.07 38.55 -49.73
N SER A 32 -36.73 39.52 -49.08
CA SER A 32 -36.59 39.74 -47.64
C SER A 32 -37.02 38.52 -46.84
N PHE A 33 -38.19 37.95 -47.16
CA PHE A 33 -38.71 36.74 -46.51
C PHE A 33 -37.76 35.54 -46.68
N ALA A 34 -37.24 35.31 -47.90
CA ALA A 34 -36.28 34.23 -48.15
C ALA A 34 -34.99 34.42 -47.35
N ASN A 35 -34.49 35.65 -47.25
CA ASN A 35 -33.29 35.96 -46.46
C ASN A 35 -33.53 35.79 -44.95
N ASP A 36 -34.69 36.21 -44.44
CA ASP A 36 -35.04 36.07 -43.03
C ASP A 36 -35.30 34.60 -42.65
N ALA A 37 -35.92 33.82 -43.56
CA ALA A 37 -36.07 32.38 -43.42
C ALA A 37 -34.70 31.67 -43.39
N ALA A 38 -33.78 32.04 -44.30
CA ALA A 38 -32.43 31.49 -44.31
C ALA A 38 -31.65 31.81 -43.02
N LYS A 39 -31.73 33.04 -42.51
CA LYS A 39 -31.14 33.43 -41.22
C LYS A 39 -31.73 32.64 -40.06
N THR A 40 -33.04 32.41 -40.08
CA THR A 40 -33.73 31.62 -39.05
C THR A 40 -33.27 30.17 -39.07
N VAL A 41 -33.16 29.55 -40.25
CA VAL A 41 -32.64 28.18 -40.40
C VAL A 41 -31.19 28.08 -39.90
N VAL A 42 -30.35 29.06 -40.22
CA VAL A 42 -28.97 29.09 -39.71
C VAL A 42 -28.97 29.16 -38.18
N ARG A 43 -29.70 30.13 -37.60
CA ARG A 43 -29.71 30.35 -36.15
C ARG A 43 -30.35 29.21 -35.35
N GLU A 44 -31.43 28.64 -35.85
CA GLU A 44 -32.25 27.68 -35.08
C GLU A 44 -31.91 26.22 -35.38
N VAL A 45 -31.26 25.94 -36.52
CA VAL A 45 -30.92 24.57 -36.91
C VAL A 45 -29.42 24.38 -37.07
N VAL A 46 -28.75 25.22 -37.88
CA VAL A 46 -27.33 25.02 -38.20
C VAL A 46 -26.44 25.29 -36.99
N ASP A 47 -26.56 26.47 -36.37
CA ASP A 47 -25.71 26.87 -35.25
C ASP A 47 -25.83 25.92 -34.04
N PRO A 48 -27.04 25.50 -33.61
CA PRO A 48 -27.18 24.53 -32.52
C PRO A 48 -26.65 23.14 -32.88
N THR A 49 -26.80 22.70 -34.13
CA THR A 49 -26.26 21.41 -34.59
C THR A 49 -24.74 21.41 -34.59
N VAL A 50 -24.12 22.50 -35.05
CA VAL A 50 -22.66 22.69 -35.02
C VAL A 50 -22.16 22.78 -33.58
N SER A 51 -22.85 23.51 -32.70
CA SER A 51 -22.52 23.57 -31.26
C SER A 51 -22.60 22.17 -30.64
N PHE A 52 -23.69 21.43 -30.87
CA PHE A 52 -23.87 20.08 -30.37
C PHE A 52 -22.78 19.13 -30.86
N ALA A 53 -22.40 19.19 -32.14
CA ALA A 53 -21.32 18.38 -32.69
C ALA A 53 -19.97 18.71 -32.04
N ASN A 54 -19.67 19.99 -31.83
CA ASN A 54 -18.44 20.44 -31.18
C ASN A 54 -18.40 20.04 -29.69
N ASP A 55 -19.51 20.22 -28.97
CA ASP A 55 -19.63 19.85 -27.56
C ASP A 55 -19.54 18.32 -27.40
N SER A 56 -20.16 17.56 -28.30
CA SER A 56 -20.06 16.10 -28.35
C SER A 56 -18.61 15.66 -28.61
N ALA A 57 -17.93 16.25 -29.59
CA ALA A 57 -16.53 15.94 -29.89
C ALA A 57 -15.61 16.26 -28.69
N ARG A 58 -15.81 17.40 -28.03
CA ARG A 58 -15.06 17.78 -26.83
C ARG A 58 -15.29 16.80 -25.68
N THR A 59 -16.54 16.38 -25.49
CA THR A 59 -16.90 15.40 -24.46
C THR A 59 -16.23 14.05 -24.73
N VAL A 60 -16.25 13.55 -25.97
CA VAL A 60 -15.56 12.31 -26.37
C VAL A 60 -14.05 12.41 -26.12
N VAL A 61 -13.42 13.54 -26.46
CA VAL A 61 -12.00 13.75 -26.18
C VAL A 61 -11.72 13.72 -24.68
N GLN A 62 -12.52 14.41 -23.88
CA GLN A 62 -12.26 14.61 -22.46
C GLN A 62 -12.60 13.38 -21.60
N GLU A 63 -13.70 12.70 -21.90
CA GLU A 63 -14.21 11.58 -21.09
C GLU A 63 -13.73 10.22 -21.57
N VAL A 64 -13.35 10.09 -22.84
CA VAL A 64 -12.97 8.79 -23.43
C VAL A 64 -11.51 8.78 -23.87
N LEU A 65 -11.11 9.69 -24.78
CA LEU A 65 -9.77 9.63 -25.37
C LEU A 65 -8.67 10.00 -24.37
N ASN A 66 -8.80 11.11 -23.64
CA ASN A 66 -7.77 11.55 -22.70
C ASN A 66 -7.53 10.53 -21.57
N PRO A 67 -8.55 9.96 -20.90
CA PRO A 67 -8.32 8.91 -19.90
C PRO A 67 -7.72 7.64 -20.50
N THR A 68 -8.12 7.26 -21.72
CA THR A 68 -7.57 6.09 -22.40
C THR A 68 -6.10 6.27 -22.76
N VAL A 69 -5.72 7.42 -23.31
CA VAL A 69 -4.32 7.76 -23.61
C VAL A 69 -3.50 7.80 -22.32
N SER A 70 -3.99 8.49 -21.29
CA SER A 70 -3.33 8.52 -19.97
C SER A 70 -3.14 7.13 -19.36
N PHE A 71 -4.12 6.25 -19.52
CA PHE A 71 -4.03 4.86 -19.07
C PHE A 71 -2.96 4.11 -19.85
N ILE A 72 -2.94 4.19 -21.18
CA ILE A 72 -1.91 3.53 -22.02
C ILE A 72 -0.51 4.05 -21.68
N ASP A 73 -0.35 5.37 -21.54
CA ASP A 73 0.94 5.98 -21.19
C ASP A 73 1.41 5.48 -19.81
N SER A 74 0.52 5.39 -18.82
CA SER A 74 0.86 4.82 -17.50
C SER A 74 1.31 3.36 -17.58
N GLN A 75 0.67 2.54 -18.42
CA GLN A 75 1.01 1.13 -18.61
C GLN A 75 2.39 0.93 -19.26
N ILE A 76 2.91 1.93 -19.98
CA ILE A 76 4.26 1.91 -20.57
C ILE A 76 5.29 2.55 -19.62
N GLN A 77 4.96 3.68 -19.00
CA GLN A 77 5.87 4.42 -18.15
C GLN A 77 6.14 3.68 -16.83
N ARG A 78 5.11 3.11 -16.20
CA ARG A 78 5.26 2.46 -14.88
C ARG A 78 6.24 1.29 -14.90
N PRO A 79 6.23 0.36 -15.88
CA PRO A 79 7.27 -0.67 -15.99
C PRO A 79 8.69 -0.12 -16.17
N ARG A 80 8.87 0.99 -16.87
CA ARG A 80 10.19 1.64 -17.03
C ARG A 80 10.68 2.20 -15.69
N ASP A 81 9.84 2.93 -14.97
CA ASP A 81 10.16 3.47 -13.65
C ASP A 81 10.54 2.34 -12.68
N VAL A 82 9.81 1.22 -12.72
CA VAL A 82 10.11 0.03 -11.91
C VAL A 82 11.50 -0.55 -12.23
N ILE A 83 11.90 -0.62 -13.50
CA ILE A 83 13.21 -1.13 -13.90
C ILE A 83 14.31 -0.16 -13.46
N GLU A 84 14.13 1.13 -13.71
CA GLU A 84 15.09 2.17 -13.32
C GLU A 84 15.32 2.15 -11.81
N GLN A 85 14.26 2.07 -11.01
CA GLN A 85 14.38 2.02 -9.55
C GLN A 85 15.02 0.73 -9.02
N GLN A 86 14.82 -0.41 -9.69
CA GLN A 86 15.57 -1.63 -9.35
C GLN A 86 17.06 -1.46 -9.64
N GLN A 87 17.41 -0.84 -10.79
CA GLN A 87 18.80 -0.54 -11.13
C GLN A 87 19.45 0.41 -10.13
N ILE A 88 18.72 1.41 -9.61
CA ILE A 88 19.23 2.29 -8.54
C ILE A 88 19.62 1.46 -7.30
N LEU A 89 18.77 0.54 -6.85
CA LEU A 89 19.08 -0.30 -5.69
C LEU A 89 20.20 -1.30 -5.94
N ASP A 90 20.23 -1.92 -7.13
CA ASP A 90 21.29 -2.85 -7.52
C ASP A 90 22.65 -2.13 -7.58
N ASN A 91 22.71 -0.95 -8.23
CA ASN A 91 23.91 -0.12 -8.26
C ASN A 91 24.33 0.33 -6.86
N LEU A 92 23.38 0.71 -6.00
CA LEU A 92 23.67 1.09 -4.61
C LEU A 92 24.27 -0.08 -3.83
N GLN A 93 23.77 -1.30 -4.05
CA GLN A 93 24.31 -2.51 -3.44
C GLN A 93 25.73 -2.81 -3.92
N GLU A 94 25.98 -2.68 -5.22
CA GLU A 94 27.31 -2.88 -5.80
C GLU A 94 28.33 -1.87 -5.27
N LEU A 95 27.93 -0.59 -5.11
CA LEU A 95 28.80 0.49 -4.65
C LEU A 95 29.10 0.42 -3.14
N ASN A 96 28.07 0.21 -2.32
CA ASN A 96 28.19 0.33 -0.86
C ASN A 96 28.34 -1.03 -0.15
N GLY A 97 28.01 -2.12 -0.85
CA GLY A 97 27.90 -3.44 -0.26
C GLY A 97 26.75 -3.58 0.73
N SER A 98 26.64 -4.79 1.27
CA SER A 98 25.62 -5.20 2.23
C SER A 98 26.21 -5.65 3.57
N ASN A 99 27.47 -5.27 3.83
CA ASN A 99 28.18 -5.60 5.06
C ASN A 99 27.79 -4.64 6.19
N PHE A 100 27.57 -5.20 7.37
CA PHE A 100 27.30 -4.49 8.62
C PHE A 100 27.83 -5.33 9.79
N PRO A 101 27.98 -4.77 11.00
CA PRO A 101 28.40 -5.57 12.15
C PRO A 101 27.47 -6.77 12.37
N GLY A 102 28.03 -7.98 12.35
CA GLY A 102 27.28 -9.24 12.50
C GLY A 102 26.62 -9.76 11.21
N HIS A 103 26.91 -9.20 10.03
CA HIS A 103 26.35 -9.69 8.75
C HIS A 103 26.67 -11.16 8.42
N ASP A 104 27.80 -11.65 8.95
CA ASP A 104 28.35 -13.01 8.81
C ASP A 104 27.89 -13.96 9.94
N TYR A 105 27.15 -13.45 10.92
CA TYR A 105 26.59 -14.26 11.99
C TYR A 105 25.43 -15.10 11.47
N HIS A 106 25.52 -16.42 11.69
CA HIS A 106 24.46 -17.37 11.42
C HIS A 106 24.14 -18.13 12.71
N THR A 107 22.87 -18.09 13.15
CA THR A 107 22.46 -18.87 14.31
C THR A 107 22.44 -20.37 13.95
N PRO A 108 23.01 -21.26 14.79
CA PRO A 108 23.00 -22.70 14.53
C PRO A 108 21.58 -23.28 14.63
N ASP A 109 20.68 -22.62 15.34
CA ASP A 109 19.27 -22.98 15.45
C ASP A 109 18.42 -21.71 15.41
N ARG A 110 17.76 -21.48 14.27
CA ARG A 110 16.85 -20.34 14.09
C ARG A 110 15.57 -20.47 14.93
N LYS A 111 15.18 -21.68 15.32
CA LYS A 111 14.00 -21.86 16.18
C LYS A 111 14.25 -21.32 17.58
N ASN A 112 15.48 -21.39 18.09
CA ASN A 112 15.86 -21.00 19.45
C ASN A 112 16.92 -19.88 19.48
N TRP A 113 16.92 -18.98 18.49
CA TRP A 113 18.01 -18.00 18.35
C TRP A 113 18.13 -17.05 19.55
N MET A 114 17.03 -16.68 20.22
CA MET A 114 17.10 -15.78 21.39
C MET A 114 17.79 -16.48 22.57
N ALA A 115 17.54 -17.77 22.77
CA ALA A 115 18.26 -18.57 23.76
C ALA A 115 19.77 -18.62 23.50
N HIS A 116 20.19 -18.71 22.23
CA HIS A 116 21.60 -18.75 21.84
C HIS A 116 22.35 -17.43 22.02
N LEU A 117 21.64 -16.29 22.07
CA LEU A 117 22.23 -14.97 22.29
C LEU A 117 22.38 -14.58 23.78
N SER A 118 22.08 -15.49 24.72
CA SER A 118 22.04 -15.27 26.17
C SER A 118 20.92 -14.31 26.62
N VAL A 119 19.89 -14.88 27.25
CA VAL A 119 18.70 -14.15 27.74
C VAL A 119 19.00 -13.05 28.75
N ASP A 120 20.11 -13.14 29.48
CA ASP A 120 20.54 -12.13 30.46
C ASP A 120 21.15 -10.90 29.81
N LYS A 121 21.80 -11.08 28.65
CA LYS A 121 22.43 -9.98 27.89
C LYS A 121 21.48 -9.38 26.86
N LEU A 122 20.45 -10.13 26.46
CA LEU A 122 19.48 -9.76 25.45
C LEU A 122 18.41 -8.84 26.03
N THR A 123 18.66 -7.53 25.99
CA THR A 123 17.69 -6.50 26.35
C THR A 123 16.79 -6.14 25.17
N PHE A 124 15.52 -5.84 25.42
CA PHE A 124 14.52 -5.58 24.38
C PHE A 124 14.91 -4.48 23.38
N ASN A 125 15.59 -3.43 23.87
CA ASN A 125 16.06 -2.31 23.05
C ASN A 125 17.22 -2.66 22.10
N LYS A 126 17.89 -3.80 22.30
CA LYS A 126 18.97 -4.27 21.42
C LYS A 126 18.48 -5.20 20.30
N ILE A 127 17.25 -5.68 20.40
CA ILE A 127 16.70 -6.66 19.46
C ILE A 127 16.28 -5.97 18.16
N VAL A 128 16.78 -6.50 17.04
CA VAL A 128 16.22 -6.29 15.71
C VAL A 128 15.34 -7.49 15.39
N TRP A 129 14.03 -7.30 15.50
CA TRP A 129 13.01 -8.32 15.39
C TRP A 129 12.74 -8.65 13.92
N PRO A 130 13.00 -9.90 13.47
CA PRO A 130 12.57 -10.36 12.16
C PRO A 130 11.05 -10.52 12.16
N GLY A 131 10.36 -9.83 11.25
CA GLY A 131 8.91 -9.87 11.13
C GLY A 131 8.40 -10.29 9.77
N THR A 132 7.15 -10.70 9.72
CA THR A 132 6.43 -10.96 8.47
C THR A 132 5.25 -10.00 8.33
N HIS A 133 5.09 -9.47 7.11
CA HIS A 133 3.90 -8.70 6.72
C HIS A 133 2.80 -9.70 6.29
N ASP A 134 1.55 -9.41 6.67
CA ASP A 134 0.38 -10.24 6.39
C ASP A 134 0.65 -11.75 6.59
N SER A 135 1.10 -12.10 7.79
CA SER A 135 1.78 -13.35 8.09
C SER A 135 0.95 -14.60 7.79
N ALA A 136 -0.37 -14.54 7.96
CA ALA A 136 -1.27 -15.69 7.82
C ALA A 136 -1.91 -15.82 6.42
N THR A 137 -1.21 -15.39 5.37
CA THR A 137 -1.72 -15.40 3.99
C THR A 137 -1.35 -16.66 3.18
N ASN A 138 -0.65 -17.64 3.76
CA ASN A 138 -0.28 -18.89 3.08
C ASN A 138 -1.47 -19.77 2.62
N GLY A 139 -2.65 -19.53 3.19
CA GLY A 139 -3.90 -20.15 2.77
C GLY A 139 -4.92 -19.17 2.21
N ILE A 140 -4.50 -17.96 1.78
CA ILE A 140 -5.43 -16.91 1.35
C ILE A 140 -6.05 -17.27 -0.01
N GLY A 141 -7.34 -16.98 -0.17
CA GLY A 141 -8.05 -17.12 -1.43
C GLY A 141 -8.04 -18.54 -2.02
N ASP A 142 -8.46 -18.63 -3.28
CA ASP A 142 -8.40 -19.84 -4.05
C ASP A 142 -6.98 -20.05 -4.60
N PRO A 143 -6.35 -21.24 -4.41
CA PRO A 143 -4.98 -21.50 -4.85
C PRO A 143 -4.72 -21.25 -6.34
N LEU A 144 -5.72 -21.44 -7.20
CA LEU A 144 -5.57 -21.35 -8.66
C LEU A 144 -5.95 -19.96 -9.18
N PHE A 145 -6.91 -19.29 -8.54
CA PHE A 145 -7.51 -18.08 -9.13
C PHE A 145 -7.15 -16.78 -8.44
N THR A 146 -6.99 -16.76 -7.11
CA THR A 146 -6.92 -15.49 -6.37
C THR A 146 -5.81 -15.40 -5.34
N ARG A 147 -5.20 -16.53 -4.94
CA ARG A 147 -4.13 -16.53 -3.93
C ARG A 147 -2.97 -15.60 -4.28
N TRP A 148 -2.50 -15.64 -5.52
CA TRP A 148 -1.36 -14.85 -6.00
C TRP A 148 -1.58 -13.31 -5.96
N LEU A 149 -2.82 -12.86 -5.75
CA LEU A 149 -3.18 -11.43 -5.56
C LEU A 149 -2.99 -10.94 -4.12
N GLY A 150 -2.89 -11.83 -3.13
CA GLY A 150 -2.83 -11.45 -1.72
C GLY A 150 -1.98 -12.35 -0.83
N GLU A 151 -1.27 -13.31 -1.40
CA GLU A 151 -0.33 -14.16 -0.69
C GLU A 151 0.96 -13.36 -0.43
N CYS A 152 1.23 -13.07 0.85
CA CYS A 152 2.44 -12.41 1.32
C CYS A 152 3.41 -13.41 1.96
N GLN A 153 2.94 -14.59 2.39
CA GLN A 153 3.76 -15.67 2.93
C GLN A 153 3.31 -17.01 2.37
N THR A 154 4.25 -17.93 2.13
CA THR A 154 3.96 -19.33 1.76
C THR A 154 4.05 -20.29 2.95
N LEU A 155 4.78 -19.91 4.00
CA LEU A 155 4.98 -20.71 5.20
C LEU A 155 3.81 -20.58 6.16
N SER A 156 3.50 -21.66 6.90
CA SER A 156 2.58 -21.58 8.05
C SER A 156 3.12 -20.65 9.14
N ILE A 157 2.28 -20.25 10.09
CA ILE A 157 2.73 -19.43 11.22
C ILE A 157 3.79 -20.19 12.04
N PHE A 158 3.56 -21.48 12.29
CA PHE A 158 4.54 -22.31 12.98
C PHE A 158 5.88 -22.36 12.23
N ASP A 159 5.87 -22.58 10.91
CA ASP A 159 7.11 -22.66 10.11
C ASP A 159 7.85 -21.32 10.03
N GLN A 160 7.12 -20.19 9.97
CA GLN A 160 7.72 -18.85 10.09
C GLN A 160 8.45 -18.68 11.43
N LEU A 161 7.84 -19.14 12.53
CA LEU A 161 8.44 -19.08 13.86
C LEU A 161 9.65 -20.01 13.99
N VAL A 162 9.59 -21.22 13.43
CA VAL A 162 10.74 -22.15 13.34
C VAL A 162 11.88 -21.56 12.53
N LEU A 163 11.57 -20.85 11.43
CA LEU A 163 12.55 -20.16 10.61
C LEU A 163 13.19 -18.96 11.34
N GLY A 164 12.61 -18.49 12.45
CA GLY A 164 13.17 -17.46 13.33
C GLY A 164 12.40 -16.13 13.35
N THR A 165 11.25 -16.05 12.69
CA THR A 165 10.32 -14.90 12.78
C THR A 165 9.89 -14.68 14.23
N ARG A 166 9.85 -13.43 14.69
CA ARG A 166 9.35 -13.06 16.03
C ARG A 166 8.32 -11.93 16.03
N VAL A 167 7.98 -11.36 14.86
CA VAL A 167 6.85 -10.43 14.71
C VAL A 167 5.89 -10.94 13.65
N LEU A 168 4.63 -11.11 14.03
CA LEU A 168 3.56 -11.56 13.15
C LEU A 168 2.52 -10.45 12.99
N ASP A 169 2.13 -10.14 11.75
CA ASP A 169 1.02 -9.25 11.39
C ASP A 169 -0.18 -10.09 10.93
N ILE A 170 -1.21 -10.17 11.77
CA ILE A 170 -2.41 -10.97 11.52
C ILE A 170 -3.61 -10.05 11.32
N ARG A 171 -4.29 -10.20 10.20
CA ARG A 171 -5.45 -9.39 9.86
C ARG A 171 -6.72 -10.22 9.88
N VAL A 172 -7.72 -9.77 10.64
CA VAL A 172 -8.97 -10.52 10.88
C VAL A 172 -10.20 -9.68 10.55
N GLN A 173 -11.35 -10.34 10.46
CA GLN A 173 -12.65 -9.71 10.29
C GLN A 173 -13.73 -10.30 11.20
N GLU A 174 -14.99 -9.88 11.05
CA GLU A 174 -16.11 -10.10 11.98
C GLU A 174 -16.27 -11.56 12.46
N ASP A 175 -16.02 -12.55 11.60
CA ASP A 175 -16.16 -13.98 11.94
C ASP A 175 -14.88 -14.65 12.51
N ARG A 176 -13.86 -13.86 12.85
CA ARG A 176 -12.51 -14.31 13.30
C ARG A 176 -11.70 -15.07 12.25
N ARG A 177 -12.06 -15.01 10.98
CA ARG A 177 -11.18 -15.51 9.90
C ARG A 177 -10.11 -14.50 9.56
N VAL A 178 -8.94 -15.02 9.19
CA VAL A 178 -7.86 -14.24 8.60
C VAL A 178 -8.30 -13.74 7.23
N CYS A 179 -7.92 -12.53 6.87
CA CYS A 179 -8.27 -11.90 5.60
C CYS A 179 -7.23 -10.90 5.13
N HIS A 180 -7.21 -10.62 3.83
CA HIS A 180 -6.43 -9.56 3.20
C HIS A 180 -7.32 -8.89 2.15
N GLY A 181 -7.78 -7.68 2.45
CA GLY A 181 -8.84 -7.00 1.72
C GLY A 181 -10.10 -7.87 1.56
N PRO A 182 -10.53 -8.18 0.32
CA PRO A 182 -11.68 -9.04 0.07
C PRO A 182 -11.39 -10.53 0.23
N LEU A 183 -10.12 -10.94 0.23
CA LEU A 183 -9.74 -12.34 0.27
C LEU A 183 -9.79 -12.87 1.70
N MET A 184 -10.28 -14.08 1.85
CA MET A 184 -10.42 -14.78 3.13
C MET A 184 -9.49 -15.98 3.17
N SER A 185 -9.06 -16.34 4.38
CA SER A 185 -8.30 -17.55 4.66
C SER A 185 -8.97 -18.37 5.76
N TYR A 186 -8.20 -19.16 6.50
CA TYR A 186 -8.63 -19.98 7.62
C TYR A 186 -8.97 -19.16 8.87
N ASN A 187 -9.52 -19.82 9.89
CA ASN A 187 -9.86 -19.19 11.17
C ASN A 187 -8.59 -18.83 11.96
N VAL A 188 -8.61 -17.71 12.70
CA VAL A 188 -7.49 -17.26 13.55
C VAL A 188 -7.09 -18.29 14.62
N ASP A 189 -7.97 -19.22 15.01
CA ASP A 189 -7.63 -20.36 15.86
C ASP A 189 -6.39 -21.13 15.35
N VAL A 190 -6.21 -21.27 14.02
CA VAL A 190 -5.03 -21.93 13.43
C VAL A 190 -3.76 -21.16 13.80
N VAL A 191 -3.78 -19.83 13.67
CA VAL A 191 -2.66 -18.94 14.04
C VAL A 191 -2.34 -19.06 15.53
N LEU A 192 -3.37 -18.98 16.39
CA LEU A 192 -3.20 -19.04 17.83
C LEU A 192 -2.66 -20.40 18.28
N ASN A 193 -3.13 -21.49 17.69
CA ASN A 193 -2.63 -22.83 17.97
C ASN A 193 -1.16 -23.00 17.55
N ASP A 194 -0.75 -22.45 16.41
CA ASP A 194 0.66 -22.46 15.97
C ASP A 194 1.56 -21.68 16.93
N VAL A 195 1.11 -20.51 17.41
CA VAL A 195 1.82 -19.72 18.43
C VAL A 195 1.94 -20.50 19.74
N ILE A 196 0.84 -21.09 20.23
CA ILE A 196 0.83 -21.88 21.47
C ILE A 196 1.74 -23.11 21.34
N ARG A 197 1.71 -23.79 20.19
CA ARG A 197 2.59 -24.92 19.89
C ARG A 197 4.05 -24.47 19.95
N PHE A 198 4.41 -23.39 19.27
CA PHE A 198 5.77 -22.87 19.31
C PHE A 198 6.22 -22.50 20.74
N MET A 199 5.32 -21.91 21.54
CA MET A 199 5.58 -21.66 22.97
C MET A 199 5.83 -22.97 23.73
N SER A 200 5.08 -24.04 23.47
CA SER A 200 5.29 -25.33 24.14
C SER A 200 6.64 -25.99 23.78
N GLU A 201 7.18 -25.69 22.59
CA GLU A 201 8.41 -26.29 22.08
C GLU A 201 9.67 -25.45 22.31
N THR A 202 9.55 -24.29 22.97
CA THR A 202 10.65 -23.34 23.23
C THR A 202 10.58 -22.79 24.66
N GLN A 203 11.69 -22.27 25.20
CA GLN A 203 11.75 -21.79 26.59
C GLN A 203 11.99 -20.27 26.73
N SER A 204 12.71 -19.67 25.79
CA SER A 204 13.21 -18.29 25.92
C SER A 204 12.70 -17.33 24.84
N GLU A 205 12.07 -17.86 23.80
CA GLU A 205 11.68 -17.09 22.62
C GLU A 205 10.47 -16.19 22.91
N ILE A 206 10.54 -14.94 22.49
CA ILE A 206 9.47 -13.95 22.65
C ILE A 206 8.83 -13.66 21.30
N ILE A 207 7.50 -13.67 21.24
CA ILE A 207 6.75 -13.29 20.03
C ILE A 207 6.03 -11.96 20.24
N ILE A 208 6.12 -11.07 19.25
CA ILE A 208 5.22 -9.93 19.08
C ILE A 208 4.14 -10.36 18.08
N LEU A 209 2.94 -10.61 18.60
CA LEU A 209 1.77 -10.99 17.82
C LEU A 209 0.88 -9.76 17.65
N GLU A 210 1.01 -9.09 16.52
CA GLU A 210 0.05 -8.08 16.10
C GLU A 210 -1.18 -8.75 15.50
N ILE A 211 -2.35 -8.40 16.03
CA ILE A 211 -3.62 -8.73 15.41
C ILE A 211 -4.38 -7.43 15.19
N ARG A 212 -4.86 -7.20 13.98
CA ARG A 212 -5.64 -6.01 13.61
C ARG A 212 -6.89 -6.39 12.85
N THR A 213 -7.95 -5.60 13.00
CA THR A 213 -9.09 -5.70 12.09
C THR A 213 -8.70 -5.15 10.74
N GLU A 214 -8.97 -5.93 9.69
CA GLU A 214 -8.65 -5.54 8.31
C GLU A 214 -9.41 -4.28 7.88
N TYR A 215 -8.75 -3.45 7.06
CA TYR A 215 -9.34 -2.20 6.61
C TYR A 215 -10.70 -2.41 5.92
N GLY A 216 -11.69 -1.62 6.32
CA GLY A 216 -13.05 -1.74 5.79
C GLY A 216 -13.86 -2.95 6.32
N LYS A 217 -13.29 -3.76 7.21
CA LYS A 217 -14.01 -4.84 7.91
C LYS A 217 -14.48 -4.38 9.29
N LYS A 218 -15.25 -5.24 9.95
CA LYS A 218 -15.69 -5.04 11.34
C LYS A 218 -14.87 -5.93 12.28
N ASP A 219 -14.77 -5.46 13.52
CA ASP A 219 -14.12 -6.22 14.58
C ASP A 219 -14.87 -7.51 14.87
N PRO A 220 -14.16 -8.61 15.17
CA PRO A 220 -14.81 -9.75 15.77
C PRO A 220 -15.38 -9.37 17.15
N PRO A 221 -16.59 -9.84 17.51
CA PRO A 221 -17.19 -9.57 18.80
C PRO A 221 -16.37 -10.20 19.94
N ASP A 222 -16.27 -9.49 21.07
CA ASP A 222 -15.58 -9.94 22.30
C ASP A 222 -14.15 -10.45 22.09
N PHE A 223 -13.47 -9.96 21.04
CA PHE A 223 -12.20 -10.53 20.60
C PHE A 223 -11.06 -10.35 21.60
N GLU A 224 -11.04 -9.25 22.36
CA GLU A 224 -10.05 -9.04 23.42
C GLU A 224 -10.12 -10.13 24.50
N ALA A 225 -11.34 -10.42 25.02
CA ALA A 225 -11.54 -11.48 26.00
C ALA A 225 -11.14 -12.85 25.43
N TYR A 226 -11.47 -13.10 24.16
CA TYR A 226 -11.08 -14.31 23.45
C TYR A 226 -9.55 -14.47 23.33
N LEU A 227 -8.81 -13.41 23.01
CA LEU A 227 -7.34 -13.46 22.94
C LEU A 227 -6.71 -13.70 24.31
N ILE A 228 -7.26 -13.08 25.36
CA ILE A 228 -6.80 -13.27 26.74
C ILE A 228 -7.04 -14.71 27.20
N ASP A 229 -8.20 -15.29 26.90
CA ASP A 229 -8.53 -16.69 27.22
C ASP A 229 -7.53 -17.65 26.57
N LYS A 230 -7.25 -17.47 25.27
CA LYS A 230 -6.36 -18.35 24.50
C LYS A 230 -4.89 -18.24 24.89
N LEU A 231 -4.40 -17.01 25.12
CA LEU A 231 -2.96 -16.73 25.26
C LEU A 231 -2.53 -16.38 26.70
N GLY A 232 -3.47 -16.18 27.64
CA GLY A 232 -3.24 -15.50 28.92
C GLY A 232 -2.06 -16.02 29.75
N GLN A 233 -1.81 -17.33 29.73
CA GLN A 233 -0.66 -17.91 30.44
C GLN A 233 0.69 -17.43 29.89
N PHE A 234 0.76 -17.05 28.61
CA PHE A 234 1.96 -16.57 27.93
C PHE A 234 2.05 -15.06 27.80
N LEU A 235 0.98 -14.30 28.05
CA LEU A 235 0.93 -12.86 27.79
C LEU A 235 1.92 -12.06 28.64
N ILE A 236 2.73 -11.24 27.97
CA ILE A 236 3.51 -10.15 28.55
C ILE A 236 2.59 -8.93 28.60
N HIS A 237 2.16 -8.57 29.79
CA HIS A 237 1.29 -7.41 30.00
C HIS A 237 1.99 -6.12 29.56
N GLN A 238 1.19 -5.10 29.24
CA GLN A 238 1.74 -3.82 28.82
C GLN A 238 2.54 -3.17 29.94
N ASP A 239 3.81 -2.86 29.65
CA ASP A 239 4.73 -2.18 30.56
C ASP A 239 5.57 -1.16 29.77
N ASP A 240 5.49 0.11 30.18
CA ASP A 240 6.25 1.21 29.57
C ASP A 240 7.78 1.05 29.74
N ASN A 241 8.23 0.23 30.69
CA ASN A 241 9.64 -0.01 30.97
C ASN A 241 10.19 -1.27 30.29
N LEU A 242 9.37 -2.01 29.52
CA LEU A 242 9.76 -3.30 28.96
C LEU A 242 11.04 -3.22 28.11
N PHE A 243 11.23 -2.13 27.35
CA PHE A 243 12.35 -1.96 26.43
C PHE A 243 13.73 -2.02 27.10
N ASN A 244 13.81 -1.70 28.39
CA ASN A 244 15.07 -1.66 29.13
C ASN A 244 15.36 -2.96 29.89
N LYS A 245 14.44 -3.93 29.86
CA LYS A 245 14.58 -5.19 30.60
C LYS A 245 15.31 -6.25 29.74
N PRO A 246 16.17 -7.06 30.35
CA PRO A 246 16.63 -8.31 29.74
C PRO A 246 15.48 -9.31 29.64
N ILE A 247 15.58 -10.25 28.70
CA ILE A 247 14.56 -11.30 28.53
C ILE A 247 14.40 -12.13 29.80
N SER A 248 15.48 -12.40 30.54
CA SER A 248 15.41 -13.21 31.76
C SER A 248 14.48 -12.64 32.85
N GLU A 249 14.27 -11.31 32.89
CA GLU A 249 13.33 -10.67 33.83
C GLU A 249 11.86 -10.80 33.41
N ILE A 250 11.60 -11.14 32.14
CA ILE A 250 10.25 -11.17 31.56
C ILE A 250 9.69 -12.59 31.53
N LEU A 251 10.59 -13.58 31.46
CA LEU A 251 10.23 -14.99 31.55
C LEU A 251 9.50 -15.29 32.88
N PRO A 252 8.51 -16.20 32.87
CA PRO A 252 8.13 -17.12 31.78
C PRO A 252 7.09 -16.56 30.78
N LYS A 253 6.71 -15.27 30.88
CA LYS A 253 5.80 -14.65 29.91
C LYS A 253 6.55 -14.36 28.60
N ARG A 254 5.93 -14.66 27.46
CA ARG A 254 6.62 -14.74 26.17
C ARG A 254 5.86 -14.20 24.95
N VAL A 255 4.61 -13.77 25.10
CA VAL A 255 3.82 -13.23 23.98
C VAL A 255 3.40 -11.79 24.28
N ILE A 256 3.88 -10.85 23.49
CA ILE A 256 3.32 -9.50 23.41
C ILE A 256 2.21 -9.54 22.38
N CYS A 257 0.96 -9.52 22.82
CA CYS A 257 -0.17 -9.47 21.91
C CYS A 257 -0.66 -8.04 21.76
N ILE A 258 -0.56 -7.48 20.55
CA ILE A 258 -1.01 -6.14 20.21
C ILE A 258 -2.33 -6.26 19.47
N TRP A 259 -3.43 -5.84 20.10
CA TRP A 259 -4.76 -5.82 19.49
C TRP A 259 -5.11 -4.42 18.97
N LYS A 260 -5.39 -4.33 17.67
CA LYS A 260 -5.78 -3.10 16.97
C LYS A 260 -7.20 -3.24 16.40
N PRO A 261 -8.24 -3.01 17.21
CA PRO A 261 -9.62 -2.97 16.71
C PRO A 261 -9.82 -1.74 15.80
N SER A 262 -10.77 -1.85 14.88
CA SER A 262 -11.22 -0.78 13.99
C SER A 262 -12.22 0.16 14.68
N LYS A 263 -13.20 -0.39 15.41
CA LYS A 263 -14.31 0.38 16.02
C LYS A 263 -14.45 0.18 17.52
N SER A 264 -14.11 -1.00 18.02
CA SER A 264 -14.16 -1.35 19.43
C SER A 264 -13.13 -0.52 20.21
N PRO A 265 -13.35 -0.31 21.52
CA PRO A 265 -12.35 0.35 22.36
C PRO A 265 -11.00 -0.36 22.23
N LYS A 266 -9.93 0.43 22.10
CA LYS A 266 -8.58 -0.12 22.14
C LYS A 266 -8.29 -0.68 23.55
N PRO A 267 -7.45 -1.72 23.67
CA PRO A 267 -7.03 -2.22 24.98
C PRO A 267 -6.52 -1.10 25.89
N TYR A 268 -6.86 -1.16 27.17
CA TYR A 268 -6.44 -0.15 28.14
C TYR A 268 -4.95 -0.31 28.50
N ARG A 269 -4.30 0.80 28.89
CA ARG A 269 -2.87 0.78 29.28
C ARG A 269 -2.65 0.00 30.58
N GLY A 270 -1.56 -0.74 30.66
CA GLY A 270 -1.24 -1.67 31.76
C GLY A 270 -2.04 -2.99 31.73
N GLY A 271 -2.90 -3.19 30.72
CA GLY A 271 -3.68 -4.41 30.57
C GLY A 271 -2.88 -5.60 30.02
N PRO A 272 -3.54 -6.77 29.88
CA PRO A 272 -2.91 -7.98 29.33
C PRO A 272 -2.53 -7.86 27.86
N LEU A 273 -3.31 -7.08 27.08
CA LEU A 273 -3.04 -6.79 25.68
C LEU A 273 -2.46 -5.39 25.53
N TRP A 274 -1.60 -5.24 24.53
CA TRP A 274 -1.04 -3.98 24.11
C TRP A 274 -1.98 -3.35 23.07
N ASN A 275 -2.09 -2.02 23.06
CA ASN A 275 -2.90 -1.31 22.07
C ASN A 275 -2.05 -0.72 20.93
N SER A 276 -2.74 -0.11 19.95
CA SER A 276 -2.13 0.46 18.75
C SER A 276 -1.07 1.54 19.00
N ASP A 277 -1.04 2.18 20.17
CA ASP A 277 -0.08 3.24 20.47
C ASP A 277 1.37 2.70 20.54
N TYR A 278 1.52 1.38 20.75
CA TYR A 278 2.79 0.72 21.03
C TYR A 278 3.43 0.02 19.83
N LEU A 279 2.78 -0.04 18.67
CA LEU A 279 3.38 -0.52 17.42
C LEU A 279 2.98 0.42 16.29
N LYS A 280 3.97 1.18 15.80
CA LYS A 280 3.81 2.17 14.75
C LYS A 280 4.59 1.76 13.52
N ASP A 281 4.08 2.17 12.38
CA ASP A 281 4.69 2.00 11.07
C ASP A 281 4.31 3.21 10.18
N ASN A 282 5.06 3.40 9.11
CA ASN A 282 4.76 4.38 8.07
C ASN A 282 4.68 3.64 6.74
N TRP A 283 3.68 2.76 6.61
CA TRP A 283 3.43 2.08 5.35
C TRP A 283 3.07 3.07 4.25
N ILE A 284 3.53 2.78 3.03
CA ILE A 284 3.20 3.51 1.82
C ILE A 284 2.82 2.52 0.72
N ASP A 285 1.81 2.89 -0.06
CA ASP A 285 1.20 2.07 -1.11
C ASP A 285 1.92 2.30 -2.45
N THR A 286 2.95 1.50 -2.72
CA THR A 286 3.77 1.65 -3.93
C THR A 286 4.37 0.32 -4.37
N ASP A 287 4.49 0.11 -5.69
CA ASP A 287 5.21 -1.00 -6.33
C ASP A 287 6.64 -0.62 -6.76
N LEU A 288 7.06 0.61 -6.45
CA LEU A 288 8.34 1.22 -6.81
C LEU A 288 9.38 1.00 -5.69
N PRO A 289 10.44 0.20 -5.92
CA PRO A 289 11.28 -0.30 -4.84
C PRO A 289 12.24 0.75 -4.26
N TRP A 290 12.82 1.63 -5.07
CA TRP A 290 13.67 2.73 -4.56
C TRP A 290 12.84 3.73 -3.76
N THR A 291 11.66 4.11 -4.25
CA THR A 291 10.73 4.99 -3.52
C THR A 291 10.37 4.41 -2.15
N LYS A 292 10.09 3.10 -2.07
CA LYS A 292 9.83 2.42 -0.79
C LYS A 292 11.06 2.41 0.11
N PHE A 293 12.22 2.05 -0.43
CA PHE A 293 13.49 2.00 0.31
C PHE A 293 13.84 3.37 0.92
N GLU A 294 13.80 4.42 0.11
CA GLU A 294 14.10 5.79 0.53
C GLU A 294 13.07 6.32 1.53
N SER A 295 11.78 6.05 1.30
CA SER A 295 10.73 6.41 2.25
C SER A 295 10.94 5.74 3.61
N ASN A 296 11.20 4.43 3.63
CA ASN A 296 11.51 3.69 4.85
C ASN A 296 12.70 4.31 5.60
N MET A 297 13.79 4.65 4.89
CA MET A 297 14.97 5.30 5.48
C MET A 297 14.63 6.70 6.04
N ASN A 298 13.89 7.51 5.28
CA ASN A 298 13.46 8.85 5.68
C ASN A 298 12.53 8.85 6.90
N HIS A 299 11.63 7.88 7.01
CA HIS A 299 10.76 7.76 8.17
C HIS A 299 11.51 7.21 9.39
N LEU A 300 12.40 6.23 9.20
CA LEU A 300 13.22 5.66 10.26
C LEU A 300 14.17 6.69 10.88
N THR A 301 14.85 7.48 10.06
CA THR A 301 15.80 8.52 10.53
C THR A 301 15.14 9.58 11.41
N LYS A 302 13.85 9.86 11.18
CA LYS A 302 13.02 10.78 11.97
C LYS A 302 12.53 10.18 13.30
N GLN A 303 12.64 8.87 13.50
CA GLN A 303 12.24 8.25 14.76
C GLN A 303 13.23 8.59 15.88
N PRO A 304 12.76 8.74 17.12
CA PRO A 304 13.64 8.71 18.29
C PRO A 304 14.37 7.36 18.40
N PRO A 305 15.61 7.34 18.95
CA PRO A 305 16.32 6.12 19.29
C PRO A 305 15.49 5.18 20.17
N ILE A 306 15.72 3.86 20.03
CA ILE A 306 14.97 2.84 20.80
C ILE A 306 15.09 3.07 22.31
N SER A 307 16.25 3.54 22.79
CA SER A 307 16.51 3.85 24.21
C SER A 307 15.61 4.93 24.82
N SER A 308 14.98 5.75 23.98
CA SER A 308 14.17 6.90 24.43
C SER A 308 12.67 6.76 24.12
N ARG A 309 12.30 5.82 23.23
CA ARG A 309 10.90 5.64 22.80
C ARG A 309 10.22 4.50 23.53
N ARG A 310 8.91 4.61 23.67
CA ARG A 310 8.05 3.62 24.38
C ARG A 310 7.17 2.79 23.46
N TYR A 311 7.52 2.72 22.18
CA TYR A 311 6.77 1.98 21.17
C TYR A 311 7.73 1.26 20.22
N PHE A 312 7.25 0.15 19.69
CA PHE A 312 7.87 -0.53 18.57
C PHE A 312 7.67 0.28 17.28
N TYR A 313 8.74 0.46 16.51
CA TYR A 313 8.64 1.02 15.18
C TYR A 313 9.01 -0.06 14.16
N ARG A 314 8.08 -0.32 13.24
CA ARG A 314 8.22 -1.29 12.15
C ARG A 314 8.58 -0.61 10.85
N VAL A 315 9.63 -1.14 10.23
CA VAL A 315 9.99 -0.89 8.83
C VAL A 315 9.56 -2.10 8.01
N GLU A 316 8.88 -1.88 6.90
CA GLU A 316 8.38 -2.95 6.03
C GLU A 316 9.13 -2.95 4.70
N ASN A 317 9.92 -3.99 4.47
CA ASN A 317 10.64 -4.26 3.23
C ASN A 317 9.74 -4.95 2.19
N THR A 318 8.60 -4.33 1.93
CA THR A 318 7.57 -4.84 1.01
C THR A 318 7.14 -3.74 0.06
N VAL A 319 6.73 -4.13 -1.15
CA VAL A 319 6.08 -3.24 -2.11
C VAL A 319 4.78 -3.88 -2.58
N THR A 320 3.80 -3.04 -2.90
CA THR A 320 2.41 -3.44 -3.11
C THR A 320 2.05 -3.30 -4.59
N PRO A 321 1.47 -4.34 -5.23
CA PRO A 321 1.01 -4.24 -6.61
C PRO A 321 0.07 -3.05 -6.84
N ARG A 322 0.21 -2.37 -7.98
CA ARG A 322 -0.60 -1.21 -8.36
C ARG A 322 -1.43 -1.53 -9.60
N ALA A 323 -2.65 -1.00 -9.68
CA ALA A 323 -3.59 -1.30 -10.76
C ALA A 323 -3.13 -0.76 -12.15
N ASP A 324 -2.24 0.22 -12.15
CA ASP A 324 -1.60 0.80 -13.33
C ASP A 324 -0.31 0.05 -13.76
N ASN A 325 0.00 -1.10 -13.13
CA ASN A 325 1.08 -1.99 -13.54
C ASN A 325 0.52 -3.37 -13.98
N PRO A 326 0.94 -3.92 -15.13
CA PRO A 326 0.47 -5.24 -15.59
C PRO A 326 0.87 -6.39 -14.64
N VAL A 327 1.94 -6.22 -13.85
CA VAL A 327 2.36 -7.23 -12.86
C VAL A 327 1.62 -6.99 -11.54
N VAL A 328 0.50 -7.69 -11.38
CA VAL A 328 -0.38 -7.60 -10.20
C VAL A 328 -0.14 -8.69 -9.15
N PHE A 329 0.82 -9.57 -9.39
CA PHE A 329 1.12 -10.72 -8.54
C PHE A 329 2.02 -10.24 -7.39
N VAL A 330 1.65 -10.56 -6.15
CA VAL A 330 2.36 -10.04 -4.96
C VAL A 330 3.83 -10.44 -4.96
N LYS A 331 4.13 -11.72 -5.21
CA LYS A 331 5.50 -12.25 -5.13
C LYS A 331 6.48 -11.56 -6.09
N PRO A 332 6.23 -11.47 -7.42
CA PRO A 332 7.12 -10.74 -8.32
C PRO A 332 7.27 -9.26 -7.99
N VAL A 333 6.23 -8.62 -7.42
CA VAL A 333 6.29 -7.22 -7.03
C VAL A 333 7.19 -7.05 -5.81
N THR A 334 6.97 -7.79 -4.73
CA THR A 334 7.78 -7.65 -3.51
C THR A 334 9.23 -8.13 -3.69
N ASP A 335 9.50 -9.07 -4.59
CA ASP A 335 10.86 -9.53 -4.91
C ASP A 335 11.76 -8.40 -5.45
N ARG A 336 11.17 -7.29 -5.95
CA ARG A 336 11.89 -6.09 -6.41
C ARG A 336 12.69 -5.40 -5.30
N ILE A 337 12.26 -5.52 -4.04
CA ILE A 337 12.91 -4.90 -2.87
C ILE A 337 13.40 -5.92 -1.84
N ARG A 338 12.78 -7.11 -1.79
CA ARG A 338 13.06 -8.13 -0.77
C ARG A 338 14.55 -8.51 -0.71
N LYS A 339 15.18 -8.65 -1.87
CA LYS A 339 16.61 -9.01 -2.01
C LYS A 339 17.58 -7.99 -1.39
N HIS A 340 17.13 -6.75 -1.16
CA HIS A 340 17.96 -5.65 -0.63
C HIS A 340 17.85 -5.48 0.90
N ALA A 341 17.29 -6.45 1.62
CA ALA A 341 17.13 -6.36 3.07
C ALA A 341 18.46 -6.09 3.82
N ARG A 342 19.53 -6.81 3.45
CA ARG A 342 20.86 -6.57 4.03
C ARG A 342 21.44 -5.20 3.67
N LEU A 343 21.21 -4.75 2.43
CA LEU A 343 21.57 -3.38 2.02
C LEU A 343 20.83 -2.35 2.88
N PHE A 344 19.54 -2.53 3.16
CA PHE A 344 18.79 -1.62 4.02
C PHE A 344 19.43 -1.52 5.42
N ILE A 345 19.82 -2.65 6.00
CA ILE A 345 20.52 -2.69 7.29
C ILE A 345 21.88 -1.98 7.21
N SER A 346 22.70 -2.24 6.18
CA SER A 346 23.99 -1.56 6.03
C SER A 346 23.83 -0.06 5.86
N GLN A 347 22.81 0.39 5.13
CA GLN A 347 22.48 1.81 5.01
C GLN A 347 22.04 2.40 6.36
N CYS A 348 21.27 1.68 7.19
CA CYS A 348 20.92 2.18 8.53
C CYS A 348 22.17 2.48 9.39
N ILE A 349 23.22 1.67 9.26
CA ILE A 349 24.51 1.91 9.93
C ILE A 349 25.19 3.15 9.35
N SER A 350 25.29 3.24 8.02
CA SER A 350 25.92 4.37 7.31
C SER A 350 25.26 5.72 7.63
N TYR A 351 23.92 5.76 7.72
CA TYR A 351 23.15 6.95 8.08
C TYR A 351 23.09 7.22 9.60
N GLY A 352 23.74 6.40 10.44
CA GLY A 352 23.74 6.58 11.90
C GLY A 352 22.35 6.43 12.52
N CYS A 353 21.52 5.53 11.98
CA CYS A 353 20.16 5.28 12.48
C CYS A 353 19.90 3.81 12.86
N ALA A 354 20.96 3.00 13.00
CA ALA A 354 20.85 1.60 13.41
C ALA A 354 20.26 1.41 14.82
N ASP A 355 20.45 2.39 15.71
CA ASP A 355 19.86 2.47 17.04
C ASP A 355 18.35 2.78 17.03
N LYS A 356 17.78 3.07 15.85
CA LYS A 356 16.34 3.27 15.62
C LYS A 356 15.66 2.06 14.99
N LEU A 357 16.42 1.23 14.26
CA LEU A 357 15.92 0.01 13.60
C LEU A 357 15.63 -1.07 14.65
N GLN A 358 14.36 -1.46 14.75
CA GLN A 358 13.87 -2.40 15.76
C GLN A 358 13.04 -3.52 15.15
N ILE A 359 11.89 -3.25 14.52
CA ILE A 359 11.16 -4.29 13.79
C ILE A 359 11.45 -4.11 12.31
N PHE A 360 11.92 -5.17 11.67
CA PHE A 360 12.11 -5.21 10.22
C PHE A 360 11.28 -6.36 9.66
N SER A 361 10.33 -6.03 8.80
CA SER A 361 9.36 -7.00 8.28
C SER A 361 9.49 -7.17 6.77
N THR A 362 9.21 -8.39 6.29
CA THR A 362 9.25 -8.72 4.86
C THR A 362 8.06 -9.61 4.46
N ASP A 363 7.74 -9.61 3.17
CA ASP A 363 6.99 -10.69 2.53
C ASP A 363 7.94 -11.85 2.23
N PHE A 364 7.39 -13.06 2.11
CA PHE A 364 8.10 -14.30 1.78
C PHE A 364 9.43 -14.44 2.52
N ILE A 365 9.35 -14.46 3.85
CA ILE A 365 10.53 -14.49 4.70
C ILE A 365 11.40 -15.72 4.39
N ASP A 366 12.72 -15.51 4.40
CA ASP A 366 13.71 -16.56 4.25
C ASP A 366 14.74 -16.51 5.40
N GLY A 367 15.59 -17.54 5.47
CA GLY A 367 16.59 -17.65 6.52
C GLY A 367 17.67 -16.56 6.46
N ASP A 368 17.92 -15.99 5.28
CA ASP A 368 18.90 -14.93 5.09
C ASP A 368 18.46 -13.63 5.76
N PHE A 369 17.19 -13.27 5.57
CA PHE A 369 16.56 -12.14 6.23
C PHE A 369 16.59 -12.27 7.76
N VAL A 370 16.28 -13.46 8.27
CA VAL A 370 16.34 -13.76 9.70
C VAL A 370 17.77 -13.61 10.23
N ASP A 371 18.75 -14.22 9.57
CA ASP A 371 20.15 -14.16 9.98
C ASP A 371 20.68 -12.72 9.97
N ALA A 372 20.27 -11.90 9.00
CA ALA A 372 20.64 -10.49 8.95
C ALA A 372 20.14 -9.70 10.18
N CYS A 373 18.88 -9.92 10.60
CA CYS A 373 18.30 -9.28 11.78
C CYS A 373 18.95 -9.80 13.08
N VAL A 374 19.11 -11.12 13.20
CA VAL A 374 19.72 -11.77 14.36
C VAL A 374 21.20 -11.39 14.49
N GLY A 375 21.92 -11.29 13.39
CA GLY A 375 23.32 -10.89 13.34
C GLY A 375 23.55 -9.46 13.81
N LEU A 376 22.70 -8.52 13.37
CA LEU A 376 22.75 -7.15 13.91
C LEU A 376 22.38 -7.11 15.40
N THR A 377 21.42 -7.94 15.84
CA THR A 377 21.09 -8.09 17.27
C THR A 377 22.31 -8.57 18.07
N HIS A 378 22.99 -9.62 17.61
CA HIS A 378 24.22 -10.13 18.21
C HIS A 378 25.30 -9.04 18.30
N ALA A 379 25.51 -8.26 17.23
CA ALA A 379 26.47 -7.16 17.24
C ALA A 379 26.10 -6.04 18.24
N LYS A 380 24.82 -5.70 18.39
CA LYS A 380 24.33 -4.74 19.40
C LYS A 380 24.55 -5.23 20.83
N ILE A 381 24.41 -6.54 21.09
CA ILE A 381 24.70 -7.14 22.40
C ILE A 381 26.18 -6.96 22.74
N ASP A 382 27.07 -7.22 21.77
CA ASP A 382 28.52 -7.10 21.88
C ASP A 382 29.04 -5.65 21.91
N GLY A 383 28.18 -4.66 21.69
CA GLY A 383 28.58 -3.24 21.60
C GLY A 383 29.35 -2.88 20.32
N LYS A 384 29.14 -3.65 19.24
CA LYS A 384 29.79 -3.47 17.92
C LYS A 384 28.93 -2.69 16.92
N ALA A 385 27.66 -2.39 17.25
CA ALA A 385 26.69 -1.76 16.36
C ALA A 385 25.80 -0.75 17.10
#